data_AF-A0A7J9UWU7-F1
#
_entry.id   AF-A0A7J9UWU7-F1
#
_cell.length_a   1.000
_cell.length_b   1.000
_cell.length_c   1.000
_cell.angle_alpha   90.00
_cell.angle_beta   90.00
_cell.angle_gamma   90.00
#
_symmetry.space_group_name_H-M   'P 1'
#
loop_
_entity.id
_entity.type
_entity.pdbx_description
1 polymer ?
#
loop_
_entity_poly.entity_id
_entity_poly.type
_entity_poly.pdbx_seq_one_letter_code
_entity_poly.pdbx_strand_id
1 'polypeptide(L)' 'MMRHTPRSFVGSTTFHVPGMTDRSRADALTAAIAQITGIAAVEADPATGCVAVTTELPVDRADVAAAIDAVAATFES' A
#
# COMPACT_ATOMS: atom_id res chain seq x y z
N MET A 1 24.00 -10.19 12.92
CA MET A 1 23.03 -10.69 13.92
C MET A 1 21.64 -10.19 13.54
N MET A 2 20.68 -11.11 13.53
CA MET A 2 19.40 -11.12 12.79
C MET A 2 18.53 -9.85 12.91
N ARG A 3 17.94 -9.39 11.78
CA ARG A 3 16.61 -8.74 11.76
C ARG A 3 15.91 -8.70 10.38
N HIS A 4 16.30 -9.53 9.42
CA HIS A 4 15.43 -9.87 8.30
C HIS A 4 14.33 -10.80 8.81
N THR A 5 13.48 -10.31 9.72
CA THR A 5 12.14 -10.87 9.83
C THR A 5 11.55 -10.65 8.43
N PRO A 6 11.20 -11.69 7.67
CA PRO A 6 10.48 -11.49 6.42
C PRO A 6 9.19 -10.77 6.82
N ARG A 7 9.13 -9.47 6.54
CA ARG A 7 7.92 -8.69 6.72
C ARG A 7 7.01 -8.86 5.50
N SER A 8 7.39 -9.77 4.60
CA SER A 8 6.59 -10.24 3.50
C SER A 8 5.29 -10.83 4.04
N PHE A 9 4.18 -10.46 3.44
CA PHE A 9 2.86 -10.99 3.75
C PHE A 9 2.27 -11.62 2.49
N VAL A 10 1.38 -12.58 2.71
CA VAL A 10 0.56 -13.21 1.67
C VAL A 10 -0.88 -13.19 2.17
N GLY A 11 -1.84 -12.94 1.28
CA GLY A 11 -3.25 -12.76 1.61
C GLY A 11 -3.64 -11.28 1.73
N SER A 12 -4.74 -11.00 2.44
CA SER A 12 -5.21 -9.63 2.65
C SER A 12 -4.58 -9.01 3.90
N THR A 13 -4.12 -7.77 3.76
CA THR A 13 -3.65 -6.94 4.87
C THR A 13 -4.24 -5.55 4.73
N THR A 14 -4.52 -4.90 5.85
CA THR A 14 -4.99 -3.52 5.85
C THR A 14 -3.89 -2.60 6.34
N PHE A 15 -3.59 -1.55 5.57
CA PHE A 15 -2.66 -0.49 5.92
C PHE A 15 -3.45 0.76 6.30
N HIS A 16 -3.17 1.33 7.46
CA HIS A 16 -3.74 2.61 7.84
C HIS A 16 -2.85 3.73 7.31
N VAL A 17 -3.38 4.58 6.44
CA VAL A 17 -2.68 5.73 5.86
C VAL A 17 -3.25 7.00 6.50
N PRO A 18 -2.59 7.56 7.52
CA PRO A 18 -3.05 8.80 8.13
C PRO A 18 -3.00 9.94 7.11
N GLY A 19 -4.06 10.75 7.02
CA GLY A 19 -4.15 11.87 6.08
C GLY A 19 -4.73 11.54 4.71
N MET A 20 -5.21 10.32 4.49
CA MET A 20 -5.93 9.92 3.27
C MET A 20 -7.39 10.45 3.28
N THR A 21 -7.58 11.77 3.28
CA THR A 21 -8.91 12.39 3.22
C THR A 21 -9.44 12.55 1.80
N ASP A 22 -8.58 12.41 0.78
CA ASP A 22 -8.91 12.66 -0.62
C ASP A 22 -9.07 11.36 -1.40
N ARG A 23 -10.23 11.18 -2.03
CA ARG A 23 -10.48 10.02 -2.92
C ARG A 23 -9.49 9.97 -4.10
N SER A 24 -9.03 11.13 -4.60
CA SER A 24 -8.02 11.18 -5.67
C SER A 24 -6.66 10.62 -5.24
N ARG A 25 -6.27 10.84 -3.97
CA ARG A 25 -5.06 10.23 -3.40
C ARG A 25 -5.25 8.73 -3.22
N ALA A 26 -6.41 8.31 -2.73
CA ALA A 26 -6.76 6.90 -2.56
C ALA A 26 -6.68 6.13 -3.89
N ASP A 27 -7.22 6.71 -4.97
CA ASP A 27 -7.20 6.10 -6.31
C ASP A 27 -5.77 5.99 -6.88
N ALA A 28 -4.97 7.05 -6.76
CA ALA A 28 -3.58 7.03 -7.20
C ALA A 28 -2.71 6.06 -6.41
N LEU A 29 -2.91 5.98 -5.09
CA LEU A 29 -2.26 5.00 -4.22
C LEU A 29 -2.65 3.58 -4.63
N THR A 30 -3.94 3.35 -4.88
CA THR A 30 -4.47 2.06 -5.35
C THR A 30 -3.82 1.67 -6.66
N ALA A 31 -3.75 2.58 -7.64
CA ALA A 31 -3.13 2.33 -8.93
C ALA A 31 -1.64 2.00 -8.81
N ALA A 32 -0.90 2.74 -7.99
CA ALA A 32 0.53 2.50 -7.80
C ALA A 32 0.83 1.20 -7.05
N ILE A 33 0.08 0.89 -5.98
CA ILE A 33 0.22 -0.37 -5.26
C ILE A 33 -0.14 -1.54 -6.18
N ALA A 34 -1.17 -1.40 -7.02
CA ALA A 34 -1.54 -2.41 -8.01
C ALA A 34 -0.45 -2.68 -9.08
N GLN A 35 0.55 -1.81 -9.24
CA GLN A 35 1.71 -2.06 -10.11
C GLN A 35 2.76 -2.97 -9.45
N ILE A 36 2.71 -3.17 -8.13
CA ILE A 36 3.66 -4.03 -7.43
C ILE A 36 3.38 -5.50 -7.80
N THR A 37 4.42 -6.21 -8.22
CA THR A 37 4.31 -7.63 -8.57
C THR A 37 3.89 -8.44 -7.34
N GLY A 38 2.81 -9.21 -7.48
CA GLY A 38 2.27 -10.05 -6.39
C GLY A 38 1.02 -9.49 -5.71
N ILE A 39 0.64 -8.26 -6.04
CA ILE A 39 -0.63 -7.67 -5.65
C ILE A 39 -1.73 -8.21 -6.57
N ALA A 40 -2.79 -8.73 -5.96
CA ALA A 40 -3.96 -9.25 -6.65
C ALA A 40 -5.12 -8.24 -6.64
N ALA A 41 -5.31 -7.54 -5.52
CA ALA A 41 -6.33 -6.51 -5.40
C ALA A 41 -5.92 -5.44 -4.38
N VAL A 42 -6.39 -4.21 -4.60
CA VAL A 42 -6.20 -3.08 -3.67
C VAL A 42 -7.52 -2.34 -3.55
N GLU A 43 -7.94 -2.10 -2.32
CA GLU A 43 -9.16 -1.37 -1.99
C GLU A 43 -8.80 -0.28 -0.99
N ALA A 44 -8.93 0.99 -1.40
CA ALA A 44 -8.69 2.13 -0.54
C ALA A 44 -10.00 2.73 -0.04
N ASP A 45 -10.13 2.84 1.28
CA ASP A 45 -11.26 3.41 2.00
C ASP A 45 -10.88 4.78 2.60
N PRO A 46 -11.17 5.89 1.89
CA PRO A 46 -10.89 7.23 2.40
C PRO A 46 -11.79 7.61 3.59
N ALA A 47 -12.93 6.93 3.78
CA ALA A 47 -13.82 7.15 4.91
C ALA A 47 -13.18 6.70 6.24
N THR A 48 -12.36 5.65 6.21
CA THR A 48 -11.68 5.09 7.39
C THR A 48 -10.17 5.32 7.38
N GLY A 49 -9.61 5.84 6.27
CA GLY A 49 -8.17 5.98 6.07
C GLY A 49 -7.44 4.65 5.93
N CYS A 50 -8.14 3.59 5.54
CA CYS A 50 -7.59 2.24 5.44
C CYS A 50 -7.41 1.82 3.97
N VAL A 51 -6.31 1.14 3.66
CA VAL A 51 -6.08 0.51 2.36
C VAL A 51 -5.96 -1.00 2.58
N ALA A 52 -6.94 -1.75 2.12
CA ALA A 52 -6.84 -3.20 2.05
C ALA A 52 -6.04 -3.59 0.81
N VAL A 53 -5.03 -4.42 1.01
CA VAL A 53 -4.12 -4.90 -0.02
C VAL A 53 -4.15 -6.41 0.03
N THR A 54 -4.58 -7.03 -1.06
CA THR A 54 -4.63 -8.48 -1.24
C THR A 54 -3.50 -8.91 -2.14
N THR A 55 -2.75 -9.91 -1.68
CA THR A 55 -1.55 -10.43 -2.35
C THR A 55 -1.65 -11.94 -2.52
N GLU A 56 -1.30 -12.44 -3.70
CA GLU A 56 -1.21 -13.87 -4.00
C GLU A 56 0.24 -14.39 -3.89
N LEU A 57 1.20 -13.47 -3.90
CA LEU A 57 2.63 -13.75 -3.74
C LEU A 57 3.19 -13.05 -2.51
N PRO A 58 4.33 -13.50 -1.96
CA PRO A 58 4.94 -12.84 -0.81
C PRO A 58 5.37 -11.42 -1.20
N VAL A 59 4.68 -10.40 -0.69
CA VAL A 59 5.00 -8.99 -0.93
C VAL A 59 5.53 -8.35 0.34
N ASP A 60 6.62 -7.60 0.23
CA ASP A 60 7.22 -6.88 1.34
C ASP A 60 6.45 -5.62 1.69
N ARG A 61 6.11 -5.48 2.98
CA ARG A 61 5.46 -4.26 3.51
C ARG A 61 6.29 -3.00 3.27
N ALA A 62 7.61 -3.14 3.19
CA ALA A 62 8.52 -2.03 2.92
C ALA A 62 8.37 -1.53 1.48
N ASP A 63 8.18 -2.43 0.51
CA ASP A 63 7.90 -2.07 -0.89
C ASP A 63 6.57 -1.34 -1.00
N VAL A 64 5.52 -1.85 -0.34
CA VAL A 64 4.21 -1.19 -0.31
C VAL A 64 4.33 0.21 0.33
N ALA A 65 5.03 0.34 1.45
CA ALA A 65 5.25 1.63 2.10
C ALA A 65 6.06 2.61 1.22
N ALA A 66 7.08 2.12 0.51
CA ALA A 66 7.88 2.92 -0.40
C ALA A 66 7.06 3.38 -1.62
N ALA A 67 6.19 2.54 -2.16
CA ALA A 67 5.26 2.94 -3.21
C ALA A 67 4.26 4.00 -2.73
N ILE A 68 3.75 3.86 -1.50
CA ILE A 68 2.88 4.86 -0.88
C ILE A 68 3.60 6.21 -0.74
N ASP A 69 4.84 6.21 -0.24
CA ASP A 69 5.67 7.40 -0.05
C ASP A 69 6.00 8.08 -1.39
N ALA A 70 6.40 7.30 -2.40
CA ALA A 70 6.69 7.81 -3.73
C ALA A 70 5.49 8.50 -4.38
N VAL A 71 4.29 7.96 -4.17
CA VAL A 71 3.03 8.57 -4.64
C VAL A 71 2.66 9.79 -3.80
N ALA A 72 2.85 9.76 -2.48
CA ALA A 72 2.60 10.93 -1.65
C ALA A 72 3.48 12.12 -2.09
N ALA A 73 4.76 11.85 -2.40
CA ALA A 73 5.71 12.85 -2.87
C ALA A 73 5.33 13.49 -4.21
N THR A 74 4.58 12.81 -5.09
CA THR A 74 4.14 13.42 -6.36
C THR A 74 2.99 14.40 -6.20
N PHE A 75 2.25 14.35 -5.09
CA PHE A 75 1.18 15.30 -4.78
C PHE A 75 1.66 16.56 -4.04
N GLU A 76 2.89 16.56 -3.54
CA GLU A 76 3.50 17.70 -2.85
C GLU A 76 4.29 18.64 -3.79
N SER A 77 4.30 18.36 -5.10
CA SER A 77 5.06 19.13 -6.10
C SER A 77 4.29 20.31 -6.72
#